data_AF-A0A938TB99-F1
#
_entry.id   AF-A0A938TB99-F1
#
_cell.length_a   1.000
_cell.length_b   1.000
_cell.length_c   1.000
_cell.angle_alpha   90.00
_cell.angle_beta   90.00
_cell.angle_gamma   90.00
#
_symmetry.space_group_name_H-M   'P 1'
#
loop_
_entity.id
_entity.type
_entity.pdbx_description
1 polymer ?
#
loop_
_entity_poly.entity_id
_entity_poly.type
_entity_poly.pdbx_seq_one_letter_code
_entity_poly.pdbx_strand_id
1 'polypeptide(L)'
;MNWTLFTSTFVMIFLAELGDKTQLAVMSQSGANASFKLTVFAAGALALTASTAIGVLAGGLLQKLVPDERYIKLAGGALFLVFGALMLREGIAPRAAAARAERVAAPGVLARLVLRQAAAFERAALDDYRALAARASTARVREVFERIAAEEAAHGALMEQMDATVHEVELQAALPAAEGLMHDVAADAVAGGPGPDRDLLTHAIEHERATAAFYRAMEAGCMIPSLRGAFARSAADEERHAAWMQAMLEA
;
A
#
# COMPACT_ATOMS: atom_id res chain seq x y z
N MET A 1 9.70 36.91 -19.01
CA MET A 1 8.89 35.69 -18.81
C MET A 1 7.70 35.76 -19.75
N ASN A 2 7.46 34.74 -20.59
CA ASN A 2 6.29 34.73 -21.45
C ASN A 2 5.09 34.20 -20.64
N TRP A 3 4.39 35.12 -19.96
CA TRP A 3 3.37 34.79 -18.94
C TRP A 3 2.25 33.92 -19.49
N THR A 4 1.85 34.10 -20.74
CA THR A 4 0.80 33.30 -21.41
C THR A 4 1.21 31.85 -21.58
N LEU A 5 2.47 31.59 -21.95
CA LEU A 5 3.00 30.23 -22.06
C LEU A 5 3.10 29.57 -20.69
N PHE A 6 3.58 30.32 -19.69
CA PHE A 6 3.67 29.83 -18.31
C PHE A 6 2.29 29.42 -17.77
N THR A 7 1.30 30.32 -17.83
CA THR A 7 -0.04 30.04 -17.28
C THR A 7 -0.75 28.92 -18.04
N SER A 8 -0.68 28.90 -19.37
CA SER A 8 -1.29 27.83 -20.18
C SER A 8 -0.69 26.46 -19.86
N THR A 9 0.64 26.37 -19.81
CA THR A 9 1.35 25.11 -19.50
C THR A 9 1.09 24.69 -18.07
N PHE A 10 1.13 25.62 -17.11
CA PHE A 10 0.83 25.35 -15.71
C PHE A 10 -0.58 24.80 -15.54
N VAL A 11 -1.61 25.46 -16.11
CA VAL A 11 -3.00 25.01 -15.99
C VAL A 11 -3.19 23.65 -16.66
N MET A 12 -2.60 23.43 -17.84
CA MET A 12 -2.68 22.14 -18.54
C MET A 12 -2.10 20.99 -17.71
N ILE A 13 -0.87 21.15 -17.21
CA ILE A 13 -0.19 20.13 -16.40
C ILE A 13 -0.91 19.96 -15.06
N PHE A 14 -1.30 21.06 -14.42
CA PHE A 14 -2.02 21.01 -13.15
C PHE A 14 -3.34 20.25 -13.27
N LEU A 15 -4.15 20.50 -14.31
CA LEU A 15 -5.39 19.74 -14.55
C LEU A 15 -5.12 18.28 -14.91
N ALA A 16 -4.07 18.00 -15.69
CA ALA A 16 -3.72 16.64 -16.09
C ALA A 16 -3.26 15.78 -14.90
N GLU A 17 -2.59 16.39 -13.93
CA GLU A 17 -2.07 15.73 -12.73
C GLU A 17 -3.09 15.73 -11.57
N LEU A 18 -4.13 16.57 -11.62
CA LEU A 18 -5.09 16.74 -10.51
C LEU A 18 -5.82 15.43 -10.20
N GLY A 19 -5.62 14.90 -8.99
CA GLY A 19 -6.27 13.67 -8.55
C GLY A 19 -5.60 12.40 -9.08
N ASP A 20 -4.36 12.49 -9.58
CA ASP A 20 -3.58 11.30 -9.89
C ASP A 20 -3.29 10.46 -8.64
N LYS A 21 -3.13 9.15 -8.86
CA LYS A 21 -2.82 8.17 -7.82
C LYS A 21 -1.56 8.52 -7.03
N THR A 22 -0.58 9.17 -7.67
CA THR A 22 0.64 9.63 -6.98
C THR A 22 0.34 10.73 -5.96
N GLN A 23 -0.61 11.63 -6.23
CA GLN A 23 -1.02 12.67 -5.29
C GLN A 23 -1.77 12.08 -4.10
N LEU A 24 -2.64 11.09 -4.34
CA LEU A 24 -3.32 10.34 -3.27
C LEU A 24 -2.32 9.57 -2.40
N ALA A 25 -1.29 8.97 -3.00
CA ALA A 25 -0.21 8.29 -2.27
C ALA A 25 0.60 9.26 -1.40
N VAL A 26 0.96 10.44 -1.91
CA VAL A 26 1.67 11.48 -1.14
C VAL A 26 0.79 12.02 -0.01
N MET A 27 -0.51 12.23 -0.26
CA MET A 27 -1.48 12.63 0.78
C MET A 27 -1.60 11.57 1.88
N SER A 28 -1.72 10.30 1.51
CA SER A 28 -1.76 9.16 2.43
C SER A 28 -0.48 9.09 3.28
N GLN A 29 0.70 9.18 2.65
CA GLN A 29 1.98 9.14 3.36
C GLN A 29 2.19 10.33 4.30
N SER A 30 1.64 11.50 3.97
CA SER A 30 1.66 12.70 4.81
C SER A 30 0.71 12.58 6.02
N GLY A 31 -0.39 11.83 5.87
CA GLY A 31 -1.32 11.49 6.94
C GLY A 31 -0.71 10.56 7.99
N ALA A 32 0.08 9.57 7.53
CA ALA A 32 0.63 8.51 8.38
C ALA A 32 1.71 8.97 9.38
N ASN A 33 2.26 10.18 9.24
CA ASN A 33 3.34 10.64 10.12
C ASN A 33 3.30 12.15 10.32
N ALA A 34 2.69 12.59 11.44
CA ALA A 34 2.48 14.00 11.71
C ALA A 34 3.78 14.83 11.78
N SER A 35 4.89 14.20 12.17
CA SER A 35 6.21 14.82 12.29
C SER A 35 6.95 15.00 10.96
N PHE A 36 6.55 14.30 9.89
CA PHE A 36 7.29 14.27 8.61
C PHE A 36 6.54 14.89 7.42
N LYS A 37 5.39 15.54 7.66
CA LYS A 37 4.55 16.18 6.62
C LYS A 37 5.33 17.06 5.64
N LEU A 38 6.25 17.89 6.16
CA LEU A 38 7.07 18.79 5.33
C LEU A 38 8.11 18.01 4.49
N THR A 39 8.67 16.93 5.03
CA THR A 39 9.61 16.08 4.30
C THR A 39 8.92 15.31 3.18
N VAL A 40 7.74 14.76 3.43
CA VAL A 40 6.92 14.07 2.42
C VAL A 40 6.48 15.05 1.32
N PHE A 41 6.04 16.26 1.70
CA PHE A 41 5.74 17.31 0.74
C PHE A 41 6.95 17.69 -0.12
N ALA A 42 8.11 17.94 0.49
CA ALA A 42 9.32 18.30 -0.23
C ALA A 42 9.78 17.18 -1.18
N ALA A 43 9.72 15.92 -0.74
CA ALA A 43 10.06 14.76 -1.57
C ALA A 43 9.11 14.61 -2.75
N GLY A 44 7.79 14.72 -2.53
CA GLY A 44 6.78 14.66 -3.60
C GLY A 44 6.92 15.81 -4.60
N ALA A 45 7.11 17.04 -4.12
CA ALA A 45 7.34 18.21 -4.96
C ALA A 45 8.61 18.08 -5.81
N LEU A 46 9.70 17.57 -5.20
CA LEU A 46 10.96 17.33 -5.91
C LEU A 46 10.82 16.23 -6.97
N ALA A 47 10.12 15.14 -6.64
CA ALA A 47 9.84 14.05 -7.58
C ALA A 47 9.01 14.54 -8.78
N LEU A 48 7.93 15.30 -8.52
CA LEU A 48 7.09 15.87 -9.58
C LEU A 48 7.89 16.83 -10.48
N THR A 49 8.71 17.69 -9.87
CA THR A 49 9.56 18.64 -10.59
C THR A 49 10.58 17.90 -11.45
N ALA A 50 11.25 16.89 -10.90
CA ALA A 50 12.25 16.10 -11.62
C ALA A 50 11.61 15.33 -12.79
N SER A 51 10.48 14.67 -12.55
CA SER A 51 9.73 13.93 -13.58
C SER A 51 9.31 14.86 -14.73
N THR A 52 8.73 16.03 -14.39
CA THR A 52 8.33 17.04 -15.38
C THR A 52 9.53 17.57 -16.16
N ALA A 53 10.65 17.84 -15.48
CA ALA A 53 11.87 18.31 -16.14
C ALA A 53 12.41 17.28 -17.15
N ILE A 54 12.44 16.00 -16.77
CA ILE A 54 12.82 14.90 -17.67
C ILE A 54 11.86 14.84 -18.87
N GLY A 55 10.55 14.92 -18.63
CA GLY A 55 9.53 14.91 -19.69
C GLY A 55 9.69 16.06 -20.68
N VAL A 56 9.93 17.28 -20.20
CA VAL A 56 10.16 18.47 -21.04
C VAL A 56 11.45 18.33 -21.85
N LEU A 57 12.54 17.85 -21.25
CA LEU A 57 13.80 17.62 -21.95
C LEU A 57 13.66 16.55 -23.04
N ALA A 58 13.01 15.43 -22.71
CA ALA A 58 12.75 14.36 -23.66
C ALA A 58 11.84 14.82 -24.80
N GLY A 59 10.75 15.54 -24.50
CA GLY A 59 9.84 16.10 -25.51
C GLY A 59 10.54 17.12 -26.41
N GLY A 60 11.39 17.97 -25.85
CA GLY A 60 12.20 18.92 -26.61
C GLY A 60 13.23 18.23 -27.52
N LEU A 61 13.80 17.10 -27.09
CA LEU A 61 14.68 16.29 -27.93
C LEU A 61 13.89 15.59 -29.04
N LEU A 62 12.72 15.04 -28.72
CA LEU A 62 11.82 14.38 -29.67
C LEU A 62 11.41 15.34 -30.78
N GLN A 63 11.07 16.59 -30.43
CA GLN A 63 10.71 17.62 -31.39
C GLN A 63 11.86 18.01 -32.33
N LYS A 64 13.12 17.86 -31.90
CA LYS A 64 14.29 18.09 -32.76
C LYS A 64 14.59 16.91 -33.69
N LEU A 65 14.27 15.68 -33.26
CA LEU A 65 14.54 14.46 -34.00
C LEU A 65 13.44 14.13 -35.02
N VAL A 66 12.19 14.53 -34.74
CA VAL A 66 11.04 14.25 -35.60
C VAL A 66 10.82 15.41 -36.58
N PRO A 67 10.84 15.19 -37.91
CA PRO A 67 10.79 16.28 -38.89
C PRO A 67 9.46 17.05 -38.96
N ASP A 68 8.35 16.41 -38.57
CA ASP A 68 7.00 16.99 -38.66
C ASP A 68 6.20 16.71 -37.37
N GLU A 69 5.63 17.77 -36.79
CA GLU A 69 4.79 17.75 -35.60
C GLU A 69 3.56 16.83 -35.76
N ARG A 70 3.08 16.61 -36.99
CA ARG A 70 1.94 15.73 -37.28
C ARG A 70 2.19 14.31 -36.81
N TYR A 71 3.41 13.80 -36.92
CA TYR A 71 3.75 12.46 -36.46
C TYR A 71 3.65 12.34 -34.93
N ILE A 72 4.06 13.38 -34.20
CA ILE A 72 3.96 13.43 -32.74
C ILE A 72 2.48 13.43 -32.31
N LYS A 73 1.64 14.24 -32.96
CA LYS A 73 0.20 14.30 -32.69
C LYS A 73 -0.50 12.97 -33.02
N LEU A 74 -0.18 12.37 -34.16
CA LEU A 74 -0.77 11.10 -34.58
C LEU A 74 -0.35 9.97 -33.63
N ALA A 75 0.94 9.89 -33.29
CA ALA A 75 1.44 8.89 -32.34
C ALA A 75 0.81 9.07 -30.95
N GLY A 76 0.75 10.29 -30.44
CA GLY A 76 0.10 10.60 -29.15
C GLY A 76 -1.38 10.23 -29.15
N GLY A 77 -2.12 10.57 -30.21
CA GLY A 77 -3.53 10.20 -30.35
C GLY A 77 -3.75 8.69 -30.46
N ALA A 78 -2.92 7.99 -31.24
CA ALA A 78 -2.97 6.54 -31.34
C ALA A 78 -2.69 5.88 -29.98
N LEU A 79 -1.67 6.36 -29.26
CA LEU A 79 -1.31 5.85 -27.95
C LEU A 79 -2.43 6.08 -26.92
N PHE A 80 -3.07 7.25 -26.96
CA PHE A 80 -4.25 7.57 -26.15
C PHE A 80 -5.41 6.60 -26.41
N LEU A 81 -5.73 6.31 -27.69
CA LEU A 81 -6.78 5.36 -28.04
C LEU A 81 -6.43 3.93 -27.62
N VAL A 82 -5.18 3.50 -27.77
CA VAL A 82 -4.72 2.18 -27.34
C VAL A 82 -4.84 2.04 -25.83
N PHE A 83 -4.29 2.98 -25.04
CA PHE A 83 -4.41 2.93 -23.58
C PHE A 83 -5.85 3.06 -23.12
N GLY A 84 -6.64 3.93 -23.73
CA GLY A 84 -8.07 4.06 -23.46
C GLY A 84 -8.84 2.76 -23.71
N ALA A 85 -8.55 2.07 -24.82
CA ALA A 85 -9.18 0.78 -25.14
C ALA A 85 -8.73 -0.34 -24.18
N LEU A 86 -7.45 -0.37 -23.78
CA LEU A 86 -6.94 -1.32 -22.80
C LEU A 86 -7.58 -1.11 -21.42
N MET A 87 -7.62 0.12 -20.94
CA MET A 87 -8.28 0.50 -19.67
C MET A 87 -9.78 0.20 -19.72
N LEU A 88 -10.44 0.50 -20.84
CA LEU A 88 -11.86 0.18 -21.02
C LEU A 88 -12.06 -1.33 -20.94
N ARG A 89 -11.30 -2.12 -21.72
CA ARG A 89 -11.35 -3.59 -21.69
C ARG A 89 -11.22 -4.15 -20.27
N GLU A 90 -10.30 -3.63 -19.47
CA GLU A 90 -10.15 -4.03 -18.06
C GLU A 90 -11.36 -3.64 -17.21
N GLY A 91 -11.92 -2.45 -17.42
CA GLY A 91 -13.11 -1.98 -16.71
C GLY A 91 -14.40 -2.74 -17.04
N ILE A 92 -14.55 -3.23 -18.28
CA ILE A 92 -15.71 -4.04 -18.72
C ILE A 92 -15.47 -5.56 -18.65
N ALA A 93 -14.24 -6.02 -18.43
CA ALA A 93 -13.99 -7.45 -18.23
C ALA A 93 -14.74 -7.94 -16.99
N PRO A 94 -15.48 -9.08 -17.07
CA PRO A 94 -16.07 -9.67 -15.88
C PRO A 94 -14.96 -9.93 -14.87
N ARG A 95 -15.16 -9.51 -13.62
CA ARG A 95 -14.19 -9.59 -12.50
C ARG A 95 -13.59 -11.00 -12.33
N ALA A 96 -14.27 -12.04 -12.84
CA ALA A 96 -13.82 -13.42 -12.91
C ALA A 96 -12.80 -13.76 -14.02
N ALA A 97 -12.75 -13.00 -15.12
CA ALA A 97 -11.78 -13.16 -16.21
C ALA A 97 -10.47 -12.40 -15.94
N ALA A 98 -10.54 -11.24 -15.27
CA ALA A 98 -9.37 -10.50 -14.78
C ALA A 98 -8.54 -11.33 -13.79
N ALA A 99 -9.19 -12.17 -12.97
CA ALA A 99 -8.50 -13.11 -12.07
C ALA A 99 -7.67 -14.19 -12.80
N ARG A 100 -7.93 -14.43 -14.10
CA ARG A 100 -7.34 -15.54 -14.87
C ARG A 100 -6.25 -15.10 -15.85
N ALA A 101 -6.08 -13.80 -16.09
CA ALA A 101 -5.31 -13.29 -17.21
C ALA A 101 -4.33 -12.18 -16.82
N GLU A 102 -3.37 -12.48 -15.95
CA GLU A 102 -1.98 -12.04 -16.12
C GLU A 102 -1.07 -12.85 -15.18
N ARG A 103 -0.37 -13.84 -15.74
CA ARG A 103 0.77 -14.47 -15.07
C ARG A 103 1.98 -13.60 -15.36
N VAL A 104 2.37 -12.76 -14.41
CA VAL A 104 3.64 -12.05 -14.48
C VAL A 104 4.62 -12.87 -13.66
N ALA A 105 5.51 -13.59 -14.33
CA ALA A 105 6.69 -14.14 -13.67
C ALA A 105 7.53 -12.95 -13.16
N ALA A 106 7.42 -12.63 -11.89
CA ALA A 106 8.17 -11.54 -11.29
C ALA A 106 9.55 -12.08 -10.90
N PRO A 107 10.65 -11.38 -11.22
CA PRO A 107 11.97 -11.78 -10.75
C PRO A 107 11.96 -11.85 -9.21
N GLY A 108 12.75 -12.75 -8.60
CA GLY A 108 12.77 -12.97 -7.15
C GLY A 108 12.93 -11.71 -6.29
N VAL A 109 13.41 -10.61 -6.89
CA VAL A 109 13.40 -9.26 -6.31
C VAL A 109 12.00 -8.81 -5.85
N LEU A 110 10.94 -9.05 -6.62
CA LEU A 110 9.59 -8.59 -6.29
C LEU A 110 9.01 -9.35 -5.10
N ALA A 111 9.31 -10.63 -4.97
CA ALA A 111 8.88 -11.38 -3.79
C ALA A 111 9.69 -11.07 -2.54
N ARG A 112 11.00 -10.81 -2.69
CA ARG A 112 11.79 -10.25 -1.60
C ARG A 112 11.23 -8.90 -1.15
N LEU A 113 10.79 -8.06 -2.10
CA LEU A 113 10.11 -6.80 -1.78
C LEU A 113 8.81 -7.04 -1.01
N VAL A 114 7.96 -7.96 -1.48
CA VAL A 114 6.71 -8.33 -0.81
C VAL A 114 6.94 -8.89 0.60
N LEU A 115 7.94 -9.78 0.77
CA LEU A 115 8.29 -10.36 2.06
C LEU A 115 8.85 -9.32 3.03
N ARG A 116 9.71 -8.42 2.54
CA ARG A 116 10.22 -7.30 3.34
C ARG A 116 9.13 -6.33 3.72
N GLN A 117 8.16 -6.11 2.84
CA GLN A 117 7.00 -5.29 3.12
C GLN A 117 6.10 -5.96 4.17
N ALA A 118 5.81 -7.26 4.04
CA ALA A 118 5.08 -8.01 5.05
C ALA A 118 5.79 -7.96 6.41
N ALA A 119 7.10 -8.23 6.45
CA ALA A 119 7.90 -8.12 7.67
C ALA A 119 7.90 -6.70 8.26
N ALA A 120 7.80 -5.65 7.43
CA ALA A 120 7.67 -4.29 7.90
C ALA A 120 6.30 -4.01 8.52
N PHE A 121 5.23 -4.61 7.98
CA PHE A 121 3.90 -4.56 8.57
C PHE A 121 3.87 -5.25 9.95
N GLU A 122 4.41 -6.46 10.09
CA GLU A 122 4.45 -7.16 11.40
C GLU A 122 5.23 -6.36 12.46
N ARG A 123 6.32 -5.69 12.05
CA ARG A 123 7.08 -4.81 12.96
C ARG A 123 6.28 -3.59 13.39
N ALA A 124 5.49 -3.01 12.49
CA ALA A 124 4.62 -1.89 12.83
C ALA A 124 3.50 -2.34 13.77
N ALA A 125 2.85 -3.47 13.50
CA ALA A 125 1.84 -4.06 14.37
C ALA A 125 2.40 -4.37 15.78
N LEU A 126 3.61 -4.93 15.87
CA LEU A 126 4.32 -5.13 17.14
C LEU A 126 4.48 -3.84 17.94
N ASP A 127 4.94 -2.76 17.31
CA ASP A 127 5.15 -1.49 17.99
C ASP A 127 3.82 -0.84 18.40
N ASP A 128 2.77 -0.97 17.59
CA ASP A 128 1.41 -0.54 17.90
C ASP A 128 0.84 -1.30 19.10
N TYR A 129 0.97 -2.63 19.15
CA TYR A 129 0.50 -3.43 20.28
C TYR A 129 1.26 -3.17 21.57
N ARG A 130 2.56 -2.87 21.50
CA ARG A 130 3.33 -2.39 22.67
C ARG A 130 2.80 -1.05 23.16
N ALA A 131 2.45 -0.15 22.26
CA ALA A 131 1.86 1.14 22.62
C ALA A 131 0.45 0.99 23.22
N LEU A 132 -0.38 0.09 22.67
CA LEU A 132 -1.70 -0.24 23.20
C LEU A 132 -1.61 -0.88 24.59
N ALA A 133 -0.68 -1.82 24.80
CA ALA A 133 -0.43 -2.46 26.09
C ALA A 133 -0.06 -1.42 27.17
N ALA A 134 0.81 -0.46 26.84
CA ALA A 134 1.21 0.60 27.74
C ALA A 134 0.04 1.53 28.14
N ARG A 135 -1.01 1.59 27.31
CA ARG A 135 -2.20 2.43 27.51
C ARG A 135 -3.39 1.68 28.11
N ALA A 136 -3.36 0.35 28.13
CA ALA A 136 -4.42 -0.48 28.66
C ALA A 136 -4.65 -0.19 30.16
N SER A 137 -5.92 0.05 30.51
CA SER A 137 -6.37 0.38 31.86
C SER A 137 -6.42 -0.85 32.75
N THR A 138 -6.83 -2.00 32.19
CA THR A 138 -6.94 -3.27 32.92
C THR A 138 -5.77 -4.20 32.62
N ALA A 139 -5.29 -4.91 33.64
CA ALA A 139 -4.23 -5.92 33.50
C ALA A 139 -4.58 -7.00 32.46
N ARG A 140 -5.85 -7.42 32.41
CA ARG A 140 -6.35 -8.40 31.43
C ARG A 140 -6.17 -7.92 29.98
N VAL A 141 -6.45 -6.65 29.69
CA VAL A 141 -6.34 -6.08 28.33
C VAL A 141 -4.89 -5.85 27.96
N ARG A 142 -4.08 -5.41 28.94
CA ARG A 142 -2.62 -5.30 28.77
C ARG A 142 -1.98 -6.64 28.40
N GLU A 143 -2.30 -7.69 29.14
CA GLU A 143 -1.76 -9.05 28.91
C GLU A 143 -2.11 -9.57 27.50
N VAL A 144 -3.31 -9.26 27.01
CA VAL A 144 -3.72 -9.61 25.63
C VAL A 144 -2.87 -8.89 24.60
N PHE A 145 -2.71 -7.57 24.72
CA PHE A 145 -1.88 -6.81 23.78
C PHE A 145 -0.41 -7.19 23.86
N GLU A 146 0.14 -7.47 25.04
CA GLU A 146 1.52 -7.98 25.19
C GLU A 146 1.71 -9.36 24.54
N ARG A 147 0.70 -10.23 24.66
CA ARG A 147 0.71 -11.53 24.00
C ARG A 147 0.63 -11.40 22.48
N ILE A 148 -0.29 -10.59 21.96
CA ILE A 148 -0.41 -10.35 20.52
C ILE A 148 0.90 -9.77 19.99
N ALA A 149 1.49 -8.77 20.66
CA ALA A 149 2.81 -8.25 20.31
C ALA A 149 3.90 -9.34 20.22
N ALA A 150 3.90 -10.32 21.13
CA ALA A 150 4.86 -11.43 21.05
C ALA A 150 4.60 -12.35 19.84
N GLU A 151 3.33 -12.53 19.45
CA GLU A 151 2.92 -13.29 18.27
C GLU A 151 3.31 -12.53 16.97
N GLU A 152 3.07 -11.21 16.89
CA GLU A 152 3.52 -10.34 15.78
C GLU A 152 5.03 -10.40 15.55
N ALA A 153 5.82 -10.37 16.63
CA ALA A 153 7.26 -10.49 16.57
C ALA A 153 7.71 -11.83 15.94
N ALA A 154 6.97 -12.90 16.22
CA ALA A 154 7.24 -14.22 15.66
C ALA A 154 6.84 -14.30 14.17
N HIS A 155 5.75 -13.66 13.76
CA HIS A 155 5.37 -13.56 12.35
C HIS A 155 6.41 -12.76 11.55
N GLY A 156 6.86 -11.63 12.08
CA GLY A 156 7.92 -10.82 11.45
C GLY A 156 9.21 -11.62 11.23
N ALA A 157 9.64 -12.37 12.24
CA ALA A 157 10.81 -13.24 12.14
C ALA A 157 10.63 -14.36 11.09
N LEU A 158 9.43 -14.93 10.97
CA LEU A 158 9.12 -15.92 9.93
C LEU A 158 9.25 -15.31 8.53
N MET A 159 8.71 -14.11 8.30
CA MET A 159 8.79 -13.43 7.00
C MET A 159 10.24 -13.10 6.61
N GLU A 160 11.08 -12.72 7.57
CA GLU A 160 12.52 -12.49 7.35
C GLU A 160 13.28 -13.78 7.01
N GLN A 161 12.99 -14.89 7.68
CA GLN A 161 13.57 -16.20 7.36
C GLN A 161 13.18 -16.67 5.95
N MET A 162 11.97 -16.33 5.52
CA MET A 162 11.49 -16.63 4.18
C MET A 162 12.17 -15.75 3.12
N ASP A 163 12.44 -14.45 3.40
CA ASP A 163 13.23 -13.58 2.50
C ASP A 163 14.61 -14.18 2.20
N ALA A 164 15.25 -14.78 3.22
CA ALA A 164 16.56 -15.40 3.09
C ALA A 164 16.58 -16.68 2.22
N THR A 165 15.44 -17.34 2.02
CA THR A 165 15.34 -18.65 1.37
C THR A 165 14.64 -18.62 0.01
N VAL A 166 14.03 -17.49 -0.37
CA VAL A 166 13.29 -17.34 -1.63
C VAL A 166 14.21 -16.86 -2.76
N HIS A 167 14.26 -17.63 -3.86
CA HIS A 167 15.13 -17.35 -5.01
C HIS A 167 14.38 -16.98 -6.30
N GLU A 168 13.15 -17.49 -6.51
CA GLU A 168 12.24 -17.11 -7.61
C GLU A 168 10.78 -17.18 -7.15
N VAL A 169 9.92 -16.25 -7.60
CA VAL A 169 8.49 -16.25 -7.24
C VAL A 169 7.56 -15.86 -8.37
N GLU A 170 6.67 -16.78 -8.71
CA GLU A 170 5.42 -16.46 -9.41
C GLU A 170 4.38 -15.99 -8.37
N LEU A 171 4.08 -14.70 -8.39
CA LEU A 171 3.00 -14.11 -7.61
C LEU A 171 1.88 -13.70 -8.58
N GLN A 172 0.67 -14.20 -8.37
CA GLN A 172 -0.52 -13.80 -9.11
C GLN A 172 -1.45 -13.05 -8.16
N ALA A 173 -1.01 -11.89 -7.67
CA ALA A 173 -1.78 -11.13 -6.68
C ALA A 173 -2.16 -9.74 -7.22
N ALA A 174 -3.46 -9.48 -7.35
CA ALA A 174 -3.96 -8.12 -7.23
C ALA A 174 -3.80 -7.73 -5.75
N LEU A 175 -2.76 -6.95 -5.42
CA LEU A 175 -2.60 -6.39 -4.09
C LEU A 175 -3.87 -5.58 -3.76
N PRO A 176 -4.50 -5.77 -2.59
CA PRO A 176 -5.63 -4.95 -2.20
C PRO A 176 -5.22 -3.47 -2.15
N ALA A 177 -6.19 -2.56 -2.32
CA ALA A 177 -5.93 -1.12 -2.29
C ALA A 177 -5.23 -0.76 -0.97
N ALA A 178 -4.12 -0.02 -1.06
CA ALA A 178 -3.29 0.39 0.08
C ALA A 178 -4.08 1.15 1.16
N GLU A 179 -5.23 1.72 0.79
CA GLU A 179 -6.20 2.40 1.66
C GLU A 179 -6.75 1.50 2.78
N GLY A 180 -6.71 0.17 2.63
CA GLY A 180 -7.13 -0.78 3.68
C GLY A 180 -5.99 -1.37 4.51
N LEU A 181 -4.72 -1.18 4.12
CA LEU A 181 -3.55 -1.72 4.84
C LEU A 181 -2.90 -0.72 5.79
N MET A 182 -3.13 0.57 5.56
CA MET A 182 -2.50 1.65 6.32
C MET A 182 -3.56 2.45 7.10
N HIS A 183 -4.35 1.74 7.89
CA HIS A 183 -5.11 2.39 8.95
C HIS A 183 -4.24 2.39 10.20
N ASP A 184 -3.59 3.52 10.48
CA ASP A 184 -2.78 3.71 11.68
C ASP A 184 -3.65 3.46 12.92
N VAL A 185 -3.42 2.32 13.57
CA VAL A 185 -4.10 1.99 14.83
C VAL A 185 -3.70 3.00 15.90
N ALA A 186 -2.45 3.45 15.85
CA ALA A 186 -1.95 4.47 16.75
C ALA A 186 -2.58 5.86 16.51
N ALA A 187 -2.80 6.30 15.28
CA ALA A 187 -3.14 7.70 14.99
C ALA A 187 -4.52 8.11 15.53
N ASP A 188 -5.55 7.26 15.36
CA ASP A 188 -6.90 7.55 15.86
C ASP A 188 -7.02 7.35 17.37
N ALA A 189 -6.27 6.40 17.93
CA ALA A 189 -6.19 6.23 19.38
C ALA A 189 -5.48 7.42 20.05
N VAL A 190 -4.46 8.02 19.41
CA VAL A 190 -3.62 9.11 19.98
C VAL A 190 -4.38 10.43 20.16
N ALA A 191 -5.45 10.68 19.40
CA ALA A 191 -6.24 11.91 19.54
C ALA A 191 -7.05 12.01 20.85
N GLY A 192 -7.28 10.90 21.56
CA GLY A 192 -8.26 10.82 22.67
C GLY A 192 -7.72 10.71 24.11
N GLY A 193 -6.41 10.57 24.33
CA GLY A 193 -5.88 10.23 25.67
C GLY A 193 -6.13 8.76 26.07
N PRO A 194 -6.02 8.36 27.36
CA PRO A 194 -6.42 7.01 27.77
C PRO A 194 -7.93 6.84 27.57
N GLY A 195 -8.32 6.22 26.46
CA GLY A 195 -9.68 5.79 26.22
C GLY A 195 -10.02 4.56 27.08
N PRO A 196 -11.31 4.30 27.36
CA PRO A 196 -11.72 3.05 27.98
C PRO A 196 -11.17 1.87 27.16
N ASP A 197 -10.79 0.78 27.82
CA ASP A 197 -10.26 -0.42 27.16
C ASP A 197 -11.13 -0.92 26.00
N ARG A 198 -12.42 -0.62 26.03
CA ARG A 198 -13.38 -0.86 24.95
C ARG A 198 -12.95 -0.22 23.62
N ASP A 199 -12.50 1.03 23.64
CA ASP A 199 -12.13 1.76 22.42
C ASP A 199 -10.81 1.21 21.86
N LEU A 200 -9.84 0.90 22.75
CA LEU A 200 -8.59 0.25 22.37
C LEU A 200 -8.83 -1.12 21.72
N LEU A 201 -9.70 -1.93 22.31
CA LEU A 201 -10.06 -3.26 21.79
C LEU A 201 -10.83 -3.18 20.47
N THR A 202 -11.80 -2.25 20.36
CA THR A 202 -12.58 -2.08 19.11
C THR A 202 -11.66 -1.75 17.95
N HIS A 203 -10.71 -0.85 18.19
CA HIS A 203 -9.75 -0.43 17.19
C HIS A 203 -8.77 -1.55 16.79
N ALA A 204 -8.24 -2.27 17.78
CA ALA A 204 -7.38 -3.42 17.53
C ALA A 204 -8.12 -4.52 16.74
N ILE A 205 -9.40 -4.77 17.00
CA ILE A 205 -10.21 -5.75 16.25
C ILE A 205 -10.36 -5.35 14.77
N GLU A 206 -10.59 -4.06 14.49
CA GLU A 206 -10.69 -3.58 13.11
C GLU A 206 -9.36 -3.74 12.36
N HIS A 207 -8.24 -3.46 13.03
CA HIS A 207 -6.91 -3.70 12.51
C HIS A 207 -6.68 -5.19 12.17
N GLU A 208 -6.91 -6.08 13.14
CA GLU A 208 -6.73 -7.53 12.93
C GLU A 208 -7.56 -8.07 11.78
N ARG A 209 -8.82 -7.61 11.64
CA ARG A 209 -9.66 -8.01 10.50
C ARG A 209 -9.12 -7.51 9.17
N ALA A 210 -8.56 -6.30 9.14
CA ALA A 210 -7.94 -5.75 7.94
C ALA A 210 -6.66 -6.51 7.55
N THR A 211 -5.79 -6.79 8.53
CA THR A 211 -4.55 -7.57 8.34
C THR A 211 -4.85 -9.00 7.92
N ALA A 212 -5.84 -9.66 8.53
CA ALA A 212 -6.36 -10.95 8.10
C ALA A 212 -6.79 -10.94 6.63
N ALA A 213 -7.60 -9.95 6.24
CA ALA A 213 -8.08 -9.82 4.87
C ALA A 213 -6.93 -9.60 3.86
N PHE A 214 -5.90 -8.85 4.25
CA PHE A 214 -4.68 -8.71 3.46
C PHE A 214 -3.98 -10.06 3.26
N TYR A 215 -3.71 -10.79 4.35
CA TYR A 215 -3.06 -12.10 4.24
C TYR A 215 -3.88 -13.12 3.46
N ARG A 216 -5.22 -13.10 3.55
CA ARG A 216 -6.09 -13.90 2.68
C ARG A 216 -5.98 -13.55 1.21
N ALA A 217 -5.86 -12.26 0.88
CA ALA A 217 -5.63 -11.82 -0.50
C ALA A 217 -4.26 -12.29 -1.01
N MET A 218 -3.23 -12.21 -0.16
CA MET A 218 -1.89 -12.72 -0.45
C MET A 218 -1.88 -14.24 -0.62
N GLU A 219 -2.57 -14.99 0.24
CA GLU A 219 -2.75 -16.44 0.13
C GLU A 219 -3.39 -16.82 -1.21
N ALA A 220 -4.52 -16.19 -1.55
CA ALA A 220 -5.27 -16.47 -2.77
C ALA A 220 -4.45 -16.18 -4.04
N GLY A 221 -3.59 -15.16 -4.00
CA GLY A 221 -2.72 -14.79 -5.11
C GLY A 221 -1.34 -15.47 -5.13
N CYS A 222 -0.95 -16.19 -4.08
CA CYS A 222 0.36 -16.81 -4.00
C CYS A 222 0.37 -18.19 -4.66
N MET A 223 1.29 -18.43 -5.60
CA MET A 223 1.42 -19.74 -6.26
C MET A 223 2.39 -20.70 -5.54
N ILE A 224 3.27 -20.19 -4.68
CA ILE A 224 4.27 -20.98 -3.97
C ILE A 224 3.65 -21.64 -2.72
N PRO A 225 3.71 -22.98 -2.60
CA PRO A 225 3.09 -23.68 -1.47
C PRO A 225 3.58 -23.24 -0.09
N SER A 226 4.88 -22.96 0.07
CA SER A 226 5.46 -22.52 1.35
C SER A 226 5.00 -21.11 1.74
N LEU A 227 5.01 -20.16 0.81
CA LEU A 227 4.53 -18.79 1.02
C LEU A 227 3.02 -18.73 1.22
N ARG A 228 2.25 -19.44 0.39
CA ARG A 228 0.80 -19.57 0.56
C ARG A 228 0.48 -20.12 1.94
N GLY A 229 1.19 -21.17 2.37
CA GLY A 229 1.01 -21.74 3.70
C GLY A 229 1.38 -20.78 4.83
N ALA A 230 2.36 -19.89 4.65
CA ALA A 230 2.69 -18.85 5.62
C ALA A 230 1.58 -17.80 5.70
N PHE A 231 1.13 -17.25 4.56
CA PHE A 231 0.02 -16.29 4.53
C PHE A 231 -1.29 -16.86 5.09
N ALA A 232 -1.59 -18.13 4.79
CA ALA A 232 -2.76 -18.82 5.34
C ALA A 232 -2.70 -18.94 6.87
N ARG A 233 -1.51 -19.17 7.43
CA ARG A 233 -1.30 -19.23 8.89
C ARG A 233 -1.42 -17.85 9.51
N SER A 234 -0.71 -16.84 8.98
CA SER A 234 -0.81 -15.46 9.47
C SER A 234 -2.26 -14.96 9.45
N ALA A 235 -2.98 -15.15 8.33
CA ALA A 235 -4.40 -14.79 8.26
C ALA A 235 -5.27 -15.47 9.34
N ALA A 236 -5.02 -16.76 9.59
CA ALA A 236 -5.75 -17.49 10.62
C ALA A 236 -5.36 -17.08 12.04
N ASP A 237 -4.16 -16.52 12.24
CA ASP A 237 -3.69 -16.00 13.51
C ASP A 237 -4.41 -14.67 13.81
N GLU A 238 -4.45 -13.75 12.85
CA GLU A 238 -5.14 -12.45 12.99
C GLU A 238 -6.65 -12.62 13.22
N GLU A 239 -7.27 -13.56 12.49
CA GLU A 239 -8.68 -13.92 12.69
C GLU A 239 -8.95 -14.38 14.13
N ARG A 240 -8.00 -15.10 14.74
CA ARG A 240 -8.10 -15.55 16.14
C ARG A 240 -7.88 -14.40 17.12
N HIS A 241 -6.94 -13.50 16.85
CA HIS A 241 -6.73 -12.31 17.69
C HIS A 241 -7.97 -11.42 17.71
N ALA A 242 -8.55 -11.13 16.53
CA ALA A 242 -9.80 -10.39 16.40
C ALA A 242 -10.94 -11.05 17.18
N ALA A 243 -11.10 -12.38 17.04
CA ALA A 243 -12.15 -13.13 17.72
C ALA A 243 -11.95 -13.12 19.25
N TRP A 244 -10.71 -13.22 19.72
CA TRP A 244 -10.40 -13.19 21.14
C TRP A 244 -10.71 -11.82 21.76
N MET A 245 -10.28 -10.73 21.11
CA MET A 245 -10.58 -9.37 21.57
C MET A 245 -12.08 -9.06 21.50
N GLN A 246 -12.78 -9.54 20.48
CA GLN A 246 -14.24 -9.42 20.37
C GLN A 246 -14.94 -10.12 21.55
N ALA A 247 -14.54 -11.34 21.90
CA ALA A 247 -15.09 -12.05 23.05
C ALA A 247 -14.82 -11.32 24.38
N MET A 248 -13.74 -10.53 24.47
CA MET A 248 -13.46 -9.69 25.64
C MET A 248 -14.35 -8.45 25.71
N LEU A 249 -14.78 -7.89 24.57
CA LEU A 249 -15.73 -6.78 24.54
C LEU A 249 -17.14 -7.18 24.96
N GLU A 250 -17.50 -8.45 24.72
CA GLU A 250 -18.85 -8.99 24.97
C GLU A 250 -19.03 -9.59 26.38
N ALA A 251 -17.95 -9.76 27.14
CA ALA A 251 -17.92 -10.36 28.48
C ALA A 251 -18.00 -9.32 29.61
#